data_AF-A0A8S0GYJ2-F1
#
_entry.id   AF-A0A8S0GYJ2-F1
#
_cell.length_a   1.000
_cell.length_b   1.000
_cell.length_c   1.000
_cell.angle_alpha   90.00
_cell.angle_beta   90.00
_cell.angle_gamma   90.00
#
_symmetry.space_group_name_H-M   'P 1'
#
loop_
_entity.id
_entity.type
_entity.pdbx_description
1 polymer ?
#
loop_
_entity_poly.entity_id
_entity_poly.type
_entity_poly.pdbx_seq_one_letter_code
_entity_poly.pdbx_strand_id
1 'polypeptide(L)' 'MLIVIDPSKAAGQSFAERSQELVRQMHAVGLKRLPGDRRHQQRERSQHAGIAIPVEQLQQLRALAQD' A
#
# COMPACT_ATOMS: atom_id res chain seq x y z
N MET A 1 6.34 10.19 16.39
CA MET A 1 5.06 10.01 17.12
C MET A 1 4.12 9.18 16.26
N LEU A 2 3.47 8.16 16.83
CA LEU A 2 2.44 7.37 16.16
C LEU A 2 1.14 7.48 16.97
N ILE A 3 0.01 7.62 16.28
CA ILE A 3 -1.33 7.60 16.88
C ILE A 3 -2.08 6.41 16.28
N VAL A 4 -2.61 5.55 17.13
CA VAL A 4 -3.43 4.40 16.74
C VAL A 4 -4.86 4.70 17.17
N ILE A 5 -5.80 4.63 16.22
CA ILE A 5 -7.22 4.89 16.44
C ILE A 5 -7.96 3.57 16.23
N ASP A 6 -8.78 3.18 17.20
CA ASP A 6 -9.72 2.06 17.03
C ASP A 6 -11.00 2.57 16.36
N PRO A 7 -11.24 2.23 15.08
CA PRO A 7 -12.41 2.73 14.35
C PRO A 7 -13.73 2.08 14.81
N SER A 8 -13.68 1.01 15.61
CA SER A 8 -14.88 0.34 16.15
C SER A 8 -15.52 1.08 17.34
N LYS A 9 -14.79 2.01 17.96
CA LYS A 9 -15.29 2.83 19.08
C LYS A 9 -16.18 3.99 18.64
N ALA A 10 -16.26 4.28 17.34
CA ALA A 10 -17.18 5.28 16.81
C ALA A 10 -18.61 4.72 16.78
N ALA A 11 -19.58 5.48 17.30
CA ALA A 11 -20.99 5.12 17.18
C ALA A 11 -21.47 5.17 15.72
N GLY A 12 -22.35 4.24 15.32
CA GLY A 12 -22.97 4.18 13.99
C GLY A 12 -22.54 2.96 13.15
N GLN A 13 -22.72 3.06 11.83
CA GLN A 13 -22.37 2.01 10.86
C GLN A 13 -20.88 1.63 10.94
N SER A 14 -20.50 0.39 10.60
CA SER A 14 -19.09 -0.03 10.58
C SER A 14 -18.21 0.94 9.77
N PHE A 15 -17.09 1.41 10.35
CA PHE A 15 -16.13 2.27 9.64
C PHE A 15 -15.64 1.65 8.35
N ALA A 16 -15.47 0.32 8.32
CA ALA A 16 -15.08 -0.42 7.12
C ALA A 16 -16.10 -0.21 5.98
N GLU A 17 -17.40 -0.36 6.28
CA GLU A 17 -18.46 -0.13 5.29
C GLU A 17 -18.47 1.32 4.79
N ARG A 18 -18.36 2.29 5.70
CA ARG A 18 -18.32 3.71 5.32
C ARG A 18 -17.11 4.04 4.44
N SER A 19 -15.94 3.46 4.75
CA SER A 19 -14.72 3.67 3.96
C SER A 19 -14.84 3.04 2.57
N GLN A 20 -15.46 1.87 2.45
CA GLN A 20 -15.72 1.23 1.16
C GLN A 20 -16.68 2.04 0.29
N GLU A 21 -17.75 2.58 0.89
CA GLU A 21 -18.71 3.44 0.18
C GLU A 21 -18.04 4.73 -0.31
N LEU A 22 -17.20 5.36 0.52
CA LEU A 22 -16.41 6.53 0.10
C LEU A 22 -15.54 6.21 -1.12
N VAL A 23 -14.81 5.10 -1.08
CA VAL A 23 -13.97 4.63 -2.19
C VAL A 23 -14.80 4.43 -3.47
N ARG A 24 -15.97 3.81 -3.36
CA ARG A 24 -16.88 3.59 -4.49
C ARG A 24 -17.34 4.92 -5.11
N GLN A 25 -17.72 5.89 -4.29
CA GLN A 25 -18.14 7.22 -4.74
C GLN A 25 -16.99 8.00 -5.41
N MET A 26 -15.77 7.91 -4.85
CA MET A 26 -14.58 8.52 -5.46
C MET A 26 -14.31 7.96 -6.85
N HIS A 27 -14.44 6.65 -7.05
CA HIS A 27 -14.34 6.05 -8.39
C HIS A 27 -15.47 6.51 -9.32
N ALA A 28 -16.70 6.64 -8.82
CA ALA A 28 -17.85 7.07 -9.62
C ALA A 28 -17.67 8.49 -10.21
N VAL A 29 -16.96 9.38 -9.50
CA VAL A 29 -16.62 10.74 -10.00
C VAL A 29 -15.34 10.79 -10.84
N GLY A 30 -14.81 9.63 -11.25
CA GLY A 30 -13.67 9.54 -12.16
C GLY A 30 -12.30 9.59 -11.48
N LEU A 31 -12.22 9.48 -10.16
CA LEU A 31 -10.92 9.34 -9.49
C LEU A 31 -10.34 7.96 -9.81
N LYS A 32 -9.27 7.95 -10.62
CA LYS A 32 -8.67 6.71 -11.14
C LYS A 32 -7.76 5.98 -10.16
N ARG A 33 -7.22 6.67 -9.15
CA ARG A 33 -6.24 6.08 -8.21
C ARG A 33 -6.45 6.62 -6.81
N LEU A 34 -6.51 5.72 -5.85
CA LEU A 34 -6.54 6.02 -4.44
C LEU A 34 -5.12 6.02 -3.84
N PRO A 35 -4.93 6.73 -2.73
CA PRO A 35 -3.68 6.65 -1.98
C PRO A 35 -3.36 5.20 -1.60
N GLY A 36 -2.23 4.69 -2.09
CA GLY A 36 -1.79 3.32 -1.82
C GLY A 36 -1.90 2.37 -3.01
N ASP A 37 -2.76 2.63 -4.00
CA ASP A 37 -2.98 1.72 -5.15
C ASP A 37 -1.68 1.34 -5.86
N ARG A 38 -0.83 2.33 -6.14
CA ARG A 38 0.48 2.09 -6.78
C ARG A 38 1.36 1.14 -5.95
N ARG A 39 1.30 1.24 -4.62
CA ARG A 39 2.08 0.36 -3.71
C ARG A 39 1.47 -1.04 -3.66
N HIS A 40 0.15 -1.18 -3.69
CA HIS A 40 -0.51 -2.49 -3.78
C HIS A 40 -0.16 -3.19 -5.09
N GLN A 41 -0.28 -2.49 -6.23
CA GLN A 41 0.13 -2.99 -7.54
C GLN A 41 1.60 -3.40 -7.57
N GLN A 42 2.50 -2.58 -6.99
CA GLN A 42 3.92 -2.92 -6.93
C GLN A 42 4.18 -4.14 -6.03
N ARG A 43 3.47 -4.26 -4.90
CA ARG A 43 3.58 -5.41 -3.99
C ARG A 43 3.17 -6.70 -4.69
N GLU A 44 2.03 -6.69 -5.37
CA GLU A 44 1.55 -7.84 -6.15
C GLU A 44 2.57 -8.24 -7.22
N ARG A 45 3.09 -7.27 -8.00
CA ARG A 45 4.14 -7.54 -8.99
C ARG A 45 5.39 -8.14 -8.35
N SER A 46 5.84 -7.60 -7.23
CA SER A 46 7.01 -8.09 -6.52
C SER A 46 6.82 -9.47 -5.90
N GLN A 47 5.60 -9.82 -5.48
CA GLN A 47 5.28 -11.17 -5.00
C GLN A 47 5.34 -12.21 -6.13
N HIS A 48 4.95 -11.84 -7.35
CA HIS A 48 4.93 -12.77 -8.49
C HIS A 48 6.25 -12.84 -9.25
N ALA A 49 6.94 -11.71 -9.44
CA ALA A 49 8.12 -11.59 -10.30
C ALA A 49 9.43 -11.29 -9.54
N GLY A 50 9.36 -11.19 -8.21
CA GLY A 50 10.49 -10.74 -7.39
C GLY A 50 10.65 -9.22 -7.37
N ILE A 51 11.55 -8.73 -6.52
CA ILE A 51 11.89 -7.30 -6.43
C ILE A 51 12.97 -7.00 -7.45
N ALA A 52 12.66 -6.15 -8.43
CA ALA A 52 13.64 -5.71 -9.43
C ALA A 52 14.69 -4.81 -8.77
N ILE A 53 15.96 -5.18 -8.92
CA ILE A 53 17.12 -4.43 -8.42
C ILE A 53 18.15 -4.34 -9.57
N PRO A 54 18.69 -3.14 -9.88
CA PRO A 54 19.81 -2.99 -10.80
C PRO A 54 21.01 -3.85 -10.40
N VAL A 55 21.74 -4.38 -11.39
CA VAL A 55 22.88 -5.28 -11.14
C VAL A 55 23.96 -4.61 -10.28
N GLU A 56 24.28 -3.36 -10.55
CA GLU A 56 25.26 -2.58 -9.78
C GLU A 56 24.87 -2.44 -8.30
N GLN A 57 23.59 -2.21 -8.01
CA GLN A 57 23.07 -2.10 -6.64
C GLN A 57 23.11 -3.45 -5.94
N LEU A 58 22.76 -4.53 -6.65
CA LEU A 58 22.83 -5.87 -6.09
C LEU A 58 24.27 -6.26 -5.74
N GLN A 59 25.25 -5.88 -6.56
CA GLN A 59 26.67 -6.10 -6.27
C GLN A 59 27.12 -5.34 -5.03
N GLN A 60 26.75 -4.06 -4.91
CA GLN A 60 27.07 -3.24 -3.73
C GLN A 60 26.46 -3.83 -2.45
N LEU A 61 25.19 -4.24 -2.49
CA LEU A 61 24.52 -4.88 -1.35
C LEU A 61 25.19 -6.19 -0.93
N ARG A 62 25.70 -6.97 -1.89
CA ARG A 62 26.44 -8.21 -1.60
C ARG A 62 27.80 -7.94 -0.96
N ALA A 63 28.51 -6.92 -1.41
CA ALA A 63 29.80 -6.53 -0.81
C ALA A 63 29.61 -6.08 0.64
N LEU A 64 28.61 -5.23 0.91
CA LEU A 64 28.28 -4.77 2.27
C LEU A 64 27.84 -5.89 3.24
N ALA A 65 27.39 -7.03 2.71
CA ALA A 65 26.97 -8.17 3.53
C ALA A 65 28.11 -9.17 3.82
N GLN A 66 29.29 -8.96 3.22
CA GLN A 66 30.49 -9.78 3.43
C GLN A 66 31.45 -9.17 4.48
N ASP A 67 31.23 -7.91 4.84
CA ASP A 67 31.89 -7.22 5.96
C ASP A 67 31.19 -7.55 7.31
#